data_AF-A0A8S4FX88-F1
#
_entry.id   AF-A0A8S4FX88-F1
#
_cell.length_a   1.000
_cell.length_b   1.000
_cell.length_c   1.000
_cell.angle_alpha   90.00
_cell.angle_beta   90.00
_cell.angle_gamma   90.00
#
_symmetry.space_group_name_H-M   'P 1'
#
loop_
_entity.id
_entity.type
_entity.pdbx_description
1 polymer ?
#
loop_
_entity_poly.entity_id
_entity_poly.type
_entity_poly.pdbx_seq_one_letter_code
_entity_poly.pdbx_strand_id
1 'polypeptide(L)' 'MESYERKMSIVDYDPMCDKENPQKIFFEDVSAASFRIQSGIVKTPCVKSHMSKTYGMDIYLKNDFLQHTG' A
#
# COMPACT_ATOMS: atom_id res chain seq x y z
N MET A 1 -15.74 -16.00 -32.67
CA MET A 1 -14.90 -16.27 -31.47
C MET A 1 -13.59 -15.55 -31.74
N GLU A 2 -13.52 -14.27 -31.42
CA GLU A 2 -12.29 -13.49 -31.62
C GLU A 2 -11.29 -13.89 -30.54
N SER A 3 -10.16 -14.42 -30.97
CA SER A 3 -9.02 -14.75 -30.13
C SER A 3 -8.41 -13.45 -29.60
N TYR A 4 -8.56 -13.19 -28.31
CA TYR A 4 -7.86 -12.11 -27.63
C TYR A 4 -6.35 -12.41 -27.60
N GLU A 5 -5.60 -11.78 -28.51
CA GLU A 5 -4.15 -11.70 -28.40
C GLU A 5 -3.81 -10.88 -27.15
N ARG A 6 -3.24 -11.55 -26.14
CA ARG A 6 -2.74 -10.93 -24.93
C ARG A 6 -1.53 -10.07 -25.33
N LYS A 7 -1.75 -8.79 -25.66
CA LYS A 7 -0.65 -7.81 -25.80
C LYS A 7 0.14 -7.89 -24.50
N MET A 8 1.38 -8.35 -24.60
CA MET A 8 2.33 -8.36 -23.49
C MET A 8 2.44 -6.90 -23.04
N SER A 9 1.79 -6.58 -21.92
CA SER A 9 1.88 -5.26 -21.32
C SER A 9 3.36 -5.00 -21.08
N ILE A 10 3.89 -3.94 -21.68
CA ILE A 10 5.20 -3.41 -21.32
C ILE A 10 5.06 -3.07 -19.84
N VAL A 11 5.60 -3.91 -18.97
CA VAL A 11 5.68 -3.59 -17.55
C VAL A 11 6.76 -2.53 -17.49
N ASP A 12 6.34 -1.27 -17.34
CA ASP A 12 7.28 -0.18 -17.13
C ASP A 12 8.14 -0.52 -15.91
N TYR A 13 9.45 -0.46 -16.08
CA TYR A 13 10.39 -0.77 -15.01
C TYR A 13 10.31 0.33 -13.95
N ASP A 14 9.85 -0.04 -12.75
CA ASP A 14 9.91 0.81 -11.57
C ASP A 14 11.21 0.52 -10.79
N PRO A 15 12.17 1.45 -10.75
CA PRO A 15 13.42 1.28 -10.00
C PRO A 15 13.22 0.99 -8.51
N MET A 16 12.07 1.36 -7.94
CA MET A 16 11.73 1.12 -6.53
C MET A 16 11.05 -0.23 -6.29
N CYS A 17 10.68 -0.95 -7.36
CA CYS A 17 9.95 -2.23 -7.32
C CYS A 17 10.70 -3.35 -8.07
N ASP A 18 12.03 -3.41 -7.94
CA ASP A 18 12.83 -4.50 -8.50
C ASP A 18 12.97 -5.67 -7.51
N LYS A 19 12.36 -6.82 -7.87
CA LYS A 19 12.42 -8.06 -7.08
C LYS A 19 13.84 -8.65 -6.98
N GLU A 20 14.67 -8.45 -8.00
CA GLU A 20 16.03 -8.99 -8.04
C GLU A 20 17.00 -8.09 -7.27
N ASN A 21 16.68 -6.79 -7.15
CA ASN A 21 17.47 -5.79 -6.44
C ASN A 21 16.62 -5.03 -5.40
N PRO A 22 16.25 -5.67 -4.28
CA PRO A 22 15.40 -5.04 -3.27
C PRO A 22 16.10 -3.84 -2.62
N GLN A 23 15.36 -2.74 -2.46
CA GLN A 23 15.86 -1.54 -1.81
C GLN A 23 15.86 -1.71 -0.29
N LYS A 24 16.97 -1.37 0.37
CA LYS A 24 17.04 -1.29 1.83
C LYS A 24 16.50 0.04 2.29
N ILE A 25 15.49 0.03 3.15
CA ILE A 25 14.90 1.22 3.75
C ILE A 25 15.16 1.19 5.25
N PHE A 26 15.67 2.29 5.80
CA PHE A 26 15.89 2.44 7.22
C PHE A 26 14.68 3.09 7.91
N PHE A 27 14.57 2.90 9.22
CA PHE A 27 13.46 3.47 9.99
C PHE A 27 13.48 5.00 9.95
N GLU A 28 14.67 5.59 9.93
CA GLU A 28 14.92 7.03 9.84
C GLU A 28 14.31 7.61 8.57
N ASP A 29 14.38 6.89 7.45
CA ASP A 29 13.80 7.31 6.18
C ASP A 29 12.27 7.36 6.27
N VAL A 30 11.64 6.36 6.91
CA VAL A 30 10.19 6.30 7.14
C VAL A 30 9.74 7.44 8.06
N SER A 31 10.50 7.70 9.12
CA SER A 31 10.24 8.79 10.07
C SER A 31 10.34 10.16 9.40
N ALA A 32 11.40 10.39 8.61
CA ALA A 32 11.59 11.61 7.85
C ALA A 32 10.49 11.80 6.80
N ALA A 33 10.09 10.73 6.10
CA ALA A 33 8.99 10.78 5.13
C ALA A 33 7.67 11.17 5.82
N SER A 34 7.32 10.52 6.93
CA SER A 34 6.13 10.82 7.74
C SER A 34 6.07 12.29 8.15
N PHE A 35 7.19 12.84 8.64
CA PHE A 35 7.30 14.25 9.00
C PHE A 35 7.11 15.20 7.80
N ARG A 36 7.66 14.85 6.63
CA ARG A 36 7.57 15.68 5.41
C ARG A 36 6.15 15.73 4.85
N ILE A 37 5.41 14.62 4.89
CA ILE A 37 4.08 14.52 4.28
C ILE A 37 2.93 14.84 5.26
N GLN A 38 3.22 15.03 6.55
CA GLN A 38 2.21 15.13 7.61
C GLN A 38 1.11 16.19 7.37
N SER A 39 1.40 17.27 6.64
CA SER A 39 0.44 18.33 6.34
C SER A 39 -0.46 18.01 5.14
N GLY A 40 -0.06 17.04 4.30
CA GLY A 40 -0.78 16.64 3.09
C GLY A 40 -1.54 15.32 3.22
N ILE A 41 -1.41 14.61 4.35
CA ILE A 41 -2.09 13.34 4.59
C ILE A 41 -3.09 13.44 5.74
N VAL A 42 -4.22 12.75 5.61
CA VAL A 42 -5.21 12.65 6.67
C VAL A 42 -4.82 11.51 7.62
N LYS A 43 -4.96 11.70 8.93
CA LYS A 43 -4.85 10.60 9.89
C LYS A 43 -6.11 9.75 9.84
N THR A 44 -6.13 8.76 8.94
CA THR A 44 -7.28 7.87 8.74
C THR A 44 -7.53 6.97 9.97
N PRO A 45 -8.77 6.55 10.24
CA PRO A 45 -9.08 5.61 11.32
C PRO A 45 -8.38 4.25 11.16
N CYS A 46 -8.09 3.61 12.29
CA CYS A 46 -7.70 2.21 12.36
C CYS A 46 -8.77 1.45 13.17
N VAL A 47 -9.62 0.69 12.49
CA VAL A 47 -10.83 0.10 13.07
C VAL A 47 -10.71 -1.40 13.24
N LYS A 48 -11.26 -1.95 14.33
CA LYS A 48 -11.29 -3.40 14.54
C LYS A 48 -12.24 -4.05 13.53
N SER A 49 -11.77 -5.04 12.80
CA SER A 49 -12.58 -5.77 11.82
C SER A 49 -13.57 -6.69 12.51
N HIS A 50 -14.79 -6.80 11.97
CA HIS A 50 -15.76 -7.82 12.38
C HIS A 50 -15.25 -9.25 12.15
N MET A 51 -14.37 -9.44 11.17
CA MET A 51 -13.71 -10.71 10.88
C MET A 51 -12.87 -11.20 12.06
N SER A 52 -12.45 -10.31 12.96
CA SER A 52 -11.73 -10.69 14.18
C SER A 52 -12.45 -11.79 14.96
N LYS A 53 -13.79 -11.72 15.03
CA LYS A 53 -14.61 -12.73 15.69
C LYS A 53 -14.62 -14.05 14.92
N THR A 54 -14.74 -13.98 13.60
CA THR A 54 -14.81 -15.16 12.73
C THR A 54 -13.51 -15.95 12.73
N TYR A 55 -12.36 -15.28 12.74
CA TYR A 55 -11.05 -15.93 12.70
C TYR A 55 -10.39 -16.10 14.07
N GLY A 56 -11.04 -15.66 15.15
CA GLY A 56 -10.51 -15.76 16.51
C GLY A 56 -9.20 -15.00 16.72
N MET A 57 -8.99 -13.90 16.00
CA MET A 57 -7.77 -13.08 16.04
C MET A 57 -8.12 -11.59 16.06
N ASP A 58 -7.22 -10.73 16.53
CA ASP A 58 -7.43 -9.30 16.52
C ASP A 58 -6.98 -8.67 15.19
N ILE A 59 -7.92 -8.45 14.28
CA ILE A 59 -7.68 -7.82 12.97
C ILE A 59 -8.09 -6.35 13.05
N TYR A 60 -7.19 -5.45 12.64
CA TYR A 60 -7.48 -4.02 12.51
C TYR A 60 -7.23 -3.57 11.07
N LEU A 61 -8.09 -2.68 10.57
CA LEU A 61 -8.03 -2.13 9.22
C LEU A 61 -7.70 -0.65 9.29
N LYS A 62 -6.60 -0.26 8.65
CA LYS A 62 -6.23 1.13 8.43
C LYS A 62 -6.93 1.62 7.17
N ASN A 63 -7.87 2.56 7.33
CA ASN A 63 -8.79 2.94 6.26
C ASN A 63 -8.19 3.99 5.33
N ASP A 64 -7.14 3.63 4.56
CA ASP A 64 -6.45 4.58 3.68
C ASP A 64 -7.30 5.04 2.49
N PHE A 65 -8.34 4.31 2.12
CA PHE A 65 -9.34 4.77 1.13
C PHE A 65 -10.09 6.07 1.54
N LEU A 66 -9.95 6.50 2.80
CA LEU A 66 -10.46 7.79 3.29
C LEU A 66 -9.46 8.95 3.08
N GLN A 67 -8.29 8.68 2.47
CA GLN A 67 -7.42 9.72 1.96
C GLN A 67 -8.08 10.46 0.81
N HIS A 68 -7.56 11.65 0.48
CA HIS A 68 -8.11 12.50 -0.56
C HIS A 68 -8.17 11.80 -1.94
N THR A 69 -7.26 10.87 -2.22
CA THR A 69 -7.17 10.16 -3.50
C THR A 69 -7.71 8.72 -3.46
N GLY A 70 -8.25 8.28 -2.32
CA GLY A 70 -8.69 6.89 -2.14
C GLY A 70 -7.54 5.93 -1.96
#